data_AF-A0AAU8J0V5-F1
#
_entry.id   AF-A0AAU8J0V5-F1
#
_cell.length_a   1.000
_cell.length_b   1.000
_cell.length_c   1.000
_cell.angle_alpha   90.00
_cell.angle_beta   90.00
_cell.angle_gamma   90.00
#
_symmetry.space_group_name_H-M   'P 1'
#
loop_
_entity.id
_entity.type
_entity.pdbx_description
1 polymer ?
#
loop_
_entity_poly.entity_id
_entity_poly.type
_entity_poly.pdbx_seq_one_letter_code
_entity_poly.pdbx_strand_id
1 'polypeptide(L)' 'MTYRLDALDAWIREQEQADSRSNLALDPVSAVPQSRVDFSATA' A
#
# COMPACT_ATOMS: atom_id res chain seq x y z
N MET A 1 -24.97 -17.16 -3.80
CA MET A 1 -24.74 -15.76 -4.22
C MET A 1 -24.18 -15.01 -3.01
N THR A 2 -22.93 -15.28 -2.66
CA THR A 2 -22.26 -14.81 -1.42
C THR A 2 -20.79 -14.53 -1.67
N TYR A 3 -20.15 -15.27 -2.58
CA TYR A 3 -18.79 -15.03 -3.06
C TYR A 3 -18.47 -13.61 -3.54
N ARG A 4 -19.45 -12.89 -4.10
CA ARG A 4 -19.22 -11.51 -4.56
C ARG A 4 -19.12 -10.50 -3.41
N LEU A 5 -19.85 -10.74 -2.31
CA LEU A 5 -19.80 -9.87 -1.14
C LEU A 5 -18.55 -10.16 -0.33
N ASP A 6 -18.23 -11.44 -0.10
CA ASP A 6 -16.98 -11.82 0.58
C ASP A 6 -15.74 -11.32 -0.17
N ALA A 7 -15.73 -11.41 -1.50
CA ALA A 7 -14.62 -10.87 -2.31
C ALA A 7 -14.52 -9.34 -2.23
N LEU A 8 -15.65 -8.64 -2.12
CA LEU A 8 -15.67 -7.19 -1.97
C LEU A 8 -15.19 -6.79 -0.57
N ASP A 9 -15.63 -7.48 0.48
CA ASP A 9 -15.19 -7.24 1.85
C ASP A 9 -13.71 -7.57 2.05
N ALA A 10 -13.20 -8.59 1.36
CA ALA A 10 -11.78 -8.90 1.33
C ALA A 10 -10.99 -7.79 0.62
N TRP A 11 -11.48 -7.34 -0.54
CA TRP A 11 -10.85 -6.27 -1.31
C TRP A 11 -10.83 -4.94 -0.54
N ILE A 12 -11.91 -4.58 0.16
CA ILE A 12 -11.98 -3.36 0.98
C ILE A 12 -10.90 -3.40 2.08
N ARG A 13 -10.79 -4.51 2.82
CA ARG A 13 -9.77 -4.64 3.88
C ARG A 13 -8.34 -4.60 3.35
N GLU A 14 -8.12 -5.15 2.16
CA GLU A 14 -6.81 -5.10 1.50
C GLU A 14 -6.47 -3.66 1.04
N GLN A 15 -7.46 -2.92 0.52
CA GLN A 15 -7.28 -1.51 0.18
C GLN A 15 -7.02 -0.64 1.41
N GLU A 16 -7.72 -0.86 2.52
CA GLU A 16 -7.48 -0.12 3.78
C GLU A 16 -6.07 -0.35 4.32
N GLN A 17 -5.52 -1.56 4.18
CA GLN A 17 -4.14 -1.84 4.57
C GLN A 17 -3.10 -1.23 3.64
N ALA A 18 -3.42 -1.12 2.34
CA ALA A 18 -2.54 -0.52 1.34
C ALA A 18 -2.59 1.02 1.36
N ASP A 19 -3.65 1.62 1.90
CA ASP A 19 -3.81 3.06 1.98
C ASP A 19 -2.93 3.66 3.11
N SER A 20 -1.92 4.44 2.71
CA SER A 20 -0.98 5.08 3.63
C SER A 20 -1.60 6.15 4.52
N ARG A 21 -2.78 6.68 4.16
CA ARG A 21 -3.52 7.63 5.01
C ARG A 21 -4.17 6.93 6.21
N SER A 22 -4.48 5.65 6.06
CA SER A 22 -5.13 4.82 7.07
C SER A 22 -4.14 3.91 7.80
N ASN A 23 -3.00 3.61 7.17
CA ASN A 23 -1.95 2.76 7.70
C ASN A 23 -0.70 3.57 8.10
N LEU A 24 -0.55 3.81 9.41
CA LEU A 24 0.61 4.52 9.98
C LEU A 24 1.97 3.85 9.65
N ALA A 25 2.00 2.55 9.37
CA ALA A 25 3.23 1.87 8.95
C ALA A 25 3.67 2.25 7.53
N LEU A 26 2.74 2.77 6.70
CA LEU A 26 2.97 3.22 5.33
C LEU A 26 2.93 4.75 5.19
N ASP A 27 2.69 5.48 6.28
CA ASP A 27 2.60 6.94 6.27
C ASP A 27 3.94 7.55 5.83
N PRO A 28 3.98 8.31 4.72
CA PRO A 28 5.19 8.91 4.20
C PRO A 28 5.80 9.98 5.13
N VAL A 29 5.05 10.49 6.10
CA VAL A 29 5.56 11.43 7.12
C VAL A 29 6.31 10.68 8.23
N SER A 30 5.83 9.49 8.58
CA SER A 30 6.47 8.61 9.57
C SER A 30 7.63 7.80 8.98
N ALA A 31 7.65 7.60 7.66
CA ALA A 31 8.73 6.92 6.96
C ALA A 31 9.97 7.82 6.83
N VAL A 32 11.15 7.28 7.18
CA VAL A 32 12.42 7.94 6.88
C VAL A 32 12.51 8.14 5.36
N PRO A 33 12.72 9.38 4.85
CA PRO A 33 12.81 9.63 3.42
C PRO A 33 13.89 8.75 2.80
N GLN A 34 13.47 7.74 2.05
CA GLN A 34 14.40 6.88 1.32
C GLN A 34 14.84 7.65 0.09
N SER A 35 16.10 8.08 0.07
CA SER A 35 16.73 8.56 -1.16
C SER A 35 16.62 7.45 -2.19
N ARG A 36 16.00 7.74 -3.33
CA ARG A 36 15.98 6.84 -4.47
C ARG A 36 17.44 6.63 -4.84
N VAL A 37 18.03 5.52 -4.41
CA VAL A 37 19.34 5.10 -4.89
C VAL A 37 19.24 5.08 -6.40
N ASP A 38 20.02 5.94 -7.03
CA ASP A 38 20.03 6.14 -8.46
C ASP A 38 20.05 4.76 -9.10
N PHE A 39 18.96 4.42 -9.77
CA PHE A 39 18.94 3.29 -10.67
C PHE A 39 19.95 3.68 -11.74
N SER A 40 21.20 3.26 -11.54
CA SER A 40 22.21 3.20 -12.58
C SER A 40 21.57 2.31 -13.64
N ALA A 41 20.89 2.96 -14.58
CA ALA A 41 20.44 2.36 -15.81
C ALA A 41 21.72 1.83 -16.44
N THR A 42 21.97 0.55 -16.22
CA THR A 42 23.06 -0.17 -16.85
C THR A 42 22.73 -0.15 -18.34
N ALA A 43 23.61 0.54 -19.07
CA ALA A 43 23.57 0.78 -20.51
C ALA A 43 23.60 -0.51 -21.32
#